data_AF-A0A3C0S0P2-F1
#
_entry.id   AF-A0A3C0S0P2-F1
#
_cell.length_a   1.000
_cell.length_b   1.000
_cell.length_c   1.000
_cell.angle_alpha   90.00
_cell.angle_beta   90.00
_cell.angle_gamma   90.00
#
_symmetry.space_group_name_H-M   'P 1'
#
loop_
_entity.id
_entity.type
_entity.pdbx_description
1 polymer ?
#
loop_
_entity_poly.entity_id
_entity_poly.type
_entity_poly.pdbx_seq_one_letter_code
_entity_poly.pdbx_strand_id
1 'polypeptide(L)'
;MKKALLLLALIGPVVALAQNNNAPSSYDPHDIKITGYLQTQFQKAQSPGITSFSGGDFSKNSDNRFMIRRGRLKIDRVDTYSSIVFQLDATQDGVQLMDAFIQLRHPSQKGLSLTAGLFNRPFGYSIVYSSGYRDFPERARVFQTLMPRERDLGGMVSYHPGGKVKFLNLDLALVNGSGHSAKDYDSKKDLIGNLAFKFDSLADKKLHLGFGGSFYKGSVRNDTKTYYTPNSNGYTAHTSDENEGKAIGRNYYGANLQVEFDNSFGKSSFKTEYVAGDQPGVAGGVDIKGPYASRSFTTQPTTDLYQRKFNGYYLWFTQEIAKTGITALIAYDVY
;
A
#
# COMPACT_ATOMS: atom_id res chain seq x y z
N MET A 1 4.46 -50.52 -0.82
CA MET A 1 5.02 -49.20 -0.43
C MET A 1 5.02 -48.26 -1.64
N LYS A 2 3.86 -47.76 -2.07
CA LYS A 2 3.72 -46.84 -3.21
C LYS A 2 2.43 -46.01 -3.07
N LYS A 3 2.33 -45.15 -2.04
CA LYS A 3 1.25 -44.13 -1.91
C LYS A 3 1.67 -43.00 -0.94
N ALA A 4 2.76 -42.29 -1.23
CA ALA A 4 3.19 -41.14 -0.40
C ALA A 4 3.91 -40.03 -1.19
N LEU A 5 3.46 -39.76 -2.43
CA LEU A 5 4.13 -38.77 -3.31
C LEU A 5 3.11 -37.91 -4.08
N LEU A 6 2.08 -37.42 -3.36
CA LEU A 6 0.98 -36.64 -3.96
C LEU A 6 0.58 -35.43 -3.12
N LEU A 7 1.55 -34.71 -2.54
CA LEU A 7 1.30 -33.50 -1.75
C LEU A 7 2.28 -32.34 -2.00
N LEU A 8 3.04 -32.38 -3.10
CA LEU A 8 3.97 -31.30 -3.49
C LEU A 8 3.63 -30.63 -4.82
N ALA A 9 2.40 -30.79 -5.29
CA ALA A 9 1.91 -30.16 -6.53
C ALA A 9 0.79 -29.18 -6.20
N LEU A 10 1.12 -28.04 -5.57
CA LEU A 10 0.25 -26.85 -5.49
C LEU A 10 1.03 -25.69 -4.86
N ILE A 11 2.06 -25.20 -5.56
CA ILE A 11 2.47 -23.79 -5.64
C ILE A 11 3.44 -23.77 -6.83
N GLY A 12 2.89 -23.68 -8.04
CA GLY A 12 3.69 -23.20 -9.16
C GLY A 12 3.79 -21.68 -9.00
N PRO A 13 4.99 -21.08 -8.93
CA PRO A 13 5.09 -19.65 -9.09
C PRO A 13 4.71 -19.36 -10.53
N VAL A 14 3.48 -18.89 -10.75
CA VAL A 14 3.17 -18.19 -11.99
C VAL A 14 4.08 -16.97 -11.97
N VAL A 15 5.13 -17.00 -12.80
CA VAL A 15 5.98 -15.86 -13.07
C VAL A 15 5.13 -14.84 -13.83
N ALA A 16 4.32 -14.11 -13.08
CA ALA A 16 3.64 -12.93 -13.57
C ALA A 16 4.50 -11.73 -13.21
N LEU A 17 4.75 -10.89 -14.21
CA LEU A 17 5.33 -9.56 -14.06
C LEU A 17 4.67 -8.89 -12.86
N ALA A 18 5.48 -8.32 -11.95
CA ALA A 18 5.02 -7.63 -10.75
C ALA A 18 3.89 -6.65 -11.11
N GLN A 19 2.65 -7.06 -10.86
CA GLN A 19 1.49 -6.31 -11.32
C GLN A 19 1.25 -5.11 -10.40
N ASN A 20 1.00 -3.94 -10.99
CA ASN A 20 0.48 -2.79 -10.26
C ASN A 20 -0.98 -3.09 -9.84
N ASN A 21 -1.36 -2.77 -8.60
CA ASN A 21 -2.76 -2.95 -8.16
C ASN A 21 -3.76 -2.06 -8.93
N ASN A 22 -3.31 -0.93 -9.49
CA ASN A 22 -4.12 0.00 -10.28
C ASN A 22 -4.25 -0.43 -11.76
N ALA A 23 -4.51 -1.71 -11.98
CA ALA A 23 -4.64 -2.29 -13.30
C ALA A 23 -5.73 -3.38 -13.35
N PRO A 24 -6.38 -3.57 -14.52
CA PRO A 24 -7.16 -4.77 -14.79
C PRO A 24 -6.25 -6.02 -14.78
N SER A 25 -6.87 -7.20 -14.80
CA SER A 25 -6.16 -8.48 -14.79
C SER A 25 -5.40 -8.74 -16.10
N SER A 26 -5.86 -8.19 -17.22
CA SER A 26 -5.11 -8.03 -18.48
C SER A 26 -5.61 -6.74 -19.17
N TYR A 27 -4.80 -6.17 -20.05
CA TYR A 27 -5.23 -5.09 -20.94
C TYR A 27 -5.77 -5.59 -22.29
N ASP A 28 -5.76 -6.90 -22.52
CA ASP A 28 -6.42 -7.49 -23.69
C ASP A 28 -7.94 -7.36 -23.53
N PRO A 29 -8.69 -6.96 -24.58
CA PRO A 29 -10.13 -6.84 -24.49
C PRO A 29 -10.80 -8.14 -24.04
N HIS A 30 -11.72 -8.02 -23.08
CA HIS A 30 -12.50 -9.13 -22.55
C HIS A 30 -13.77 -8.62 -21.86
N ASP A 31 -14.85 -9.38 -21.97
CA ASP A 31 -16.14 -8.95 -21.41
C ASP A 31 -16.17 -9.01 -19.89
N ILE A 32 -15.79 -10.14 -19.31
CA ILE A 32 -15.70 -10.36 -17.87
C ILE A 32 -14.54 -11.32 -17.60
N LYS A 33 -13.64 -10.92 -16.71
CA LYS A 33 -12.62 -11.80 -16.15
C LYS A 33 -12.72 -11.78 -14.64
N ILE A 34 -12.68 -12.97 -14.05
CA ILE A 34 -12.77 -13.17 -12.61
C ILE A 34 -11.45 -13.79 -12.16
N THR A 35 -10.81 -13.17 -11.17
CA THR A 35 -9.58 -13.65 -10.56
C THR A 35 -9.67 -13.51 -9.05
N GLY A 36 -8.76 -14.15 -8.32
CA GLY A 36 -8.78 -14.06 -6.87
C GLY A 36 -7.72 -14.92 -6.22
N TYR A 37 -7.58 -14.76 -4.91
CA TYR A 37 -6.75 -15.63 -4.09
C TYR A 37 -7.25 -15.61 -2.65
N LEU A 38 -7.00 -16.72 -1.95
CA LEU A 38 -7.26 -16.86 -0.53
C LEU A 38 -5.94 -16.94 0.22
N GLN A 39 -5.82 -16.17 1.29
CA GLN A 39 -4.67 -16.19 2.19
C GLN A 39 -5.13 -16.44 3.62
N THR A 40 -4.76 -17.61 4.15
CA THR A 40 -5.00 -18.00 5.54
C THR A 40 -3.73 -17.82 6.36
N GLN A 41 -3.89 -17.58 7.67
CA GLN A 41 -2.78 -17.39 8.60
C GLN A 41 -3.08 -18.03 9.95
N PHE A 42 -2.05 -18.55 10.60
CA PHE A 42 -2.02 -18.78 12.03
C PHE A 42 -1.08 -17.75 12.66
N GLN A 43 -1.52 -17.12 13.74
CA GLN A 43 -0.74 -16.10 14.45
C GLN A 43 -0.61 -16.49 15.92
N LYS A 44 0.57 -16.25 16.51
CA LYS A 44 0.85 -16.35 17.95
C LYS A 44 1.45 -15.03 18.43
N ALA A 45 0.84 -14.46 19.46
CA ALA A 45 1.30 -13.28 20.17
C ALA A 45 2.06 -13.67 21.43
N GLN A 46 2.86 -12.72 21.94
CA GLN A 46 3.58 -12.88 23.22
C GLN A 46 2.62 -12.93 24.42
N SER A 47 1.48 -12.25 24.34
CA SER A 47 0.47 -12.22 25.40
C SER A 47 -0.95 -12.03 24.82
N PRO A 48 -1.99 -12.38 25.59
CA PRO A 48 -3.37 -12.11 25.21
C PRO A 48 -3.68 -10.61 25.10
N GLY A 49 -4.59 -10.23 24.20
CA GLY A 49 -5.15 -8.87 24.18
C GLY A 49 -4.24 -7.77 23.63
N ILE A 50 -3.13 -8.12 22.98
CA ILE A 50 -2.19 -7.13 22.44
C ILE A 50 -2.80 -6.32 21.28
N THR A 51 -2.46 -5.04 21.23
CA THR A 51 -2.65 -4.24 20.02
C THR A 51 -1.69 -4.71 18.94
N SER A 52 -2.18 -4.78 17.72
CA SER A 52 -1.42 -5.20 16.54
C SER A 52 -1.45 -4.14 15.46
N PHE A 53 -0.79 -4.41 14.34
CA PHE A 53 -0.83 -3.58 13.15
C PHE A 53 -1.87 -4.14 12.17
N SER A 54 -1.47 -4.53 10.96
CA SER A 54 -2.35 -5.23 10.03
C SER A 54 -2.72 -6.62 10.54
N GLY A 55 -3.97 -7.00 10.30
CA GLY A 55 -4.56 -8.26 10.78
C GLY A 55 -5.39 -8.11 12.05
N GLY A 56 -5.43 -6.91 12.65
CA GLY A 56 -6.30 -6.59 13.79
C GLY A 56 -5.74 -7.01 15.14
N ASP A 57 -6.27 -6.44 16.20
CA ASP A 57 -5.84 -6.70 17.58
C ASP A 57 -6.18 -8.13 18.01
N PHE A 58 -5.44 -8.64 18.99
CA PHE A 58 -5.80 -9.89 19.64
C PHE A 58 -6.92 -9.64 20.65
N SER A 59 -7.91 -10.53 20.71
CA SER A 59 -8.98 -10.45 21.71
C SER A 59 -8.39 -10.56 23.12
N LYS A 60 -9.05 -9.93 24.10
CA LYS A 60 -8.60 -9.82 25.50
C LYS A 60 -7.99 -11.10 26.10
N ASN A 61 -8.57 -12.26 25.79
CA ASN A 61 -8.19 -13.56 26.36
C ASN A 61 -7.54 -14.52 25.34
N SER A 62 -7.12 -14.04 24.18
CA SER A 62 -6.49 -14.87 23.15
C SER A 62 -5.10 -14.36 22.80
N ASP A 63 -4.12 -15.26 22.81
CA ASP A 63 -2.76 -15.01 22.32
C ASP A 63 -2.47 -15.75 21.00
N ASN A 64 -3.45 -16.47 20.43
CA ASN A 64 -3.28 -17.17 19.16
C ASN A 64 -4.60 -17.26 18.38
N ARG A 65 -4.52 -17.30 17.05
CA ARG A 65 -5.71 -17.42 16.19
C ARG A 65 -5.39 -17.97 14.81
N PHE A 66 -6.38 -18.63 14.23
CA PHE A 66 -6.49 -18.82 12.79
C PHE A 66 -7.32 -17.69 12.20
N MET A 67 -6.87 -17.15 11.07
CA MET A 67 -7.60 -16.09 10.38
C MET A 67 -7.52 -16.18 8.86
N ILE A 68 -8.53 -15.64 8.20
CA ILE A 68 -8.49 -15.32 6.77
C ILE A 68 -7.91 -13.91 6.65
N ARG A 69 -6.67 -13.79 6.21
CA ARG A 69 -6.01 -12.49 6.08
C ARG A 69 -6.50 -11.72 4.87
N ARG A 70 -6.74 -12.42 3.75
CA ARG A 70 -7.24 -11.85 2.49
C ARG A 70 -8.09 -12.90 1.78
N GLY A 71 -9.30 -12.53 1.39
CA GLY A 71 -10.17 -13.31 0.52
C GLY A 71 -10.50 -12.46 -0.70
N ARG A 72 -9.55 -12.35 -1.63
CA ARG A 72 -9.66 -11.42 -2.75
C ARG A 72 -10.42 -12.02 -3.90
N LEU A 73 -11.45 -11.30 -4.35
CA LEU A 73 -12.16 -11.56 -5.58
C LEU A 73 -12.10 -10.30 -6.44
N LYS A 74 -11.45 -10.37 -7.60
CA LYS A 74 -11.38 -9.31 -8.59
C LYS A 74 -12.24 -9.70 -9.80
N ILE A 75 -13.03 -8.74 -10.27
CA ILE A 75 -13.84 -8.82 -11.48
C ILE A 75 -13.47 -7.63 -12.34
N ASP A 76 -13.09 -7.86 -13.58
CA ASP A 76 -12.75 -6.80 -14.52
C ASP A 76 -13.35 -7.01 -15.91
N ARG A 77 -13.61 -5.90 -16.58
CA ARG A 77 -13.99 -5.78 -17.99
C ARG A 77 -13.01 -4.85 -18.67
N VAL A 78 -12.55 -5.20 -19.86
CA VAL A 78 -11.68 -4.33 -20.66
C VAL A 78 -12.22 -4.24 -22.08
N ASP A 79 -12.49 -3.00 -22.49
CA ASP A 79 -12.83 -2.62 -23.85
C ASP A 79 -11.65 -1.84 -24.47
N THR A 80 -11.79 -1.47 -25.75
CA THR A 80 -10.77 -0.72 -26.49
C THR A 80 -10.33 0.58 -25.81
N TYR A 81 -11.26 1.29 -25.16
CA TYR A 81 -11.03 2.62 -24.57
C TYR A 81 -11.13 2.67 -23.06
N SER A 82 -11.67 1.62 -22.42
CA SER A 82 -12.03 1.65 -21.01
C SER A 82 -11.76 0.31 -20.34
N SER A 83 -11.36 0.38 -19.08
CA SER A 83 -11.28 -0.77 -18.18
C SER A 83 -12.12 -0.49 -16.93
N ILE A 84 -12.90 -1.46 -16.49
CA ILE A 84 -13.68 -1.39 -15.25
C ILE A 84 -13.16 -2.47 -14.34
N VAL A 85 -12.81 -2.12 -13.10
CA VAL A 85 -12.23 -3.04 -12.13
C VAL A 85 -12.97 -2.95 -10.81
N PHE A 86 -13.41 -4.10 -10.31
CA PHE A 86 -13.94 -4.28 -8.96
C PHE A 86 -13.11 -5.32 -8.22
N GLN A 87 -12.77 -5.06 -6.96
CA GLN A 87 -12.11 -6.03 -6.11
C GLN A 87 -12.70 -5.99 -4.70
N LEU A 88 -13.13 -7.15 -4.22
CA LEU A 88 -13.65 -7.37 -2.88
C LEU A 88 -12.60 -8.08 -2.01
N ASP A 89 -12.64 -7.83 -0.71
CA ASP A 89 -11.92 -8.61 0.31
C ASP A 89 -12.94 -9.18 1.29
N ALA A 90 -13.11 -10.49 1.29
CA ALA A 90 -14.01 -11.21 2.19
C ALA A 90 -13.19 -11.92 3.28
N THR A 91 -13.41 -11.54 4.53
CA THR A 91 -12.71 -12.10 5.70
C THR A 91 -13.71 -12.34 6.85
N GLN A 92 -13.21 -12.81 8.00
CA GLN A 92 -14.02 -12.94 9.21
C GLN A 92 -14.57 -11.59 9.71
N ASP A 93 -13.92 -10.48 9.34
CA ASP A 93 -14.33 -9.11 9.69
C ASP A 93 -15.40 -8.53 8.73
N GLY A 94 -15.86 -9.34 7.76
CA GLY A 94 -16.86 -8.97 6.77
C GLY A 94 -16.31 -8.80 5.35
N VAL A 95 -17.12 -8.17 4.50
CA VAL A 95 -16.82 -7.93 3.08
C VAL A 95 -16.54 -6.45 2.86
N GLN A 96 -15.41 -6.14 2.24
CA GLN A 96 -14.98 -4.77 2.00
C GLN A 96 -14.61 -4.54 0.54
N LEU A 97 -14.97 -3.37 0.02
CA LEU A 97 -14.55 -2.92 -1.30
C LEU A 97 -13.10 -2.44 -1.24
N MET A 98 -12.24 -3.01 -2.09
CA MET A 98 -10.82 -2.68 -2.16
C MET A 98 -10.53 -1.81 -3.36
N ASP A 99 -10.95 -2.25 -4.54
CA ASP A 99 -10.73 -1.50 -5.77
C ASP A 99 -12.08 -1.38 -6.49
N ALA A 100 -12.38 -0.19 -6.99
CA ALA A 100 -13.61 0.10 -7.73
C ALA A 100 -13.37 1.33 -8.60
N PHE A 101 -12.84 1.12 -9.79
CA PHE A 101 -12.42 2.23 -10.65
C PHE A 101 -12.72 1.96 -12.12
N ILE A 102 -12.87 3.06 -12.84
CA ILE A 102 -12.88 3.10 -14.31
C ILE A 102 -11.55 3.71 -14.74
N GLN A 103 -10.91 3.10 -15.73
CA GLN A 103 -9.69 3.59 -16.35
C GLN A 103 -9.93 3.83 -17.83
N LEU A 104 -9.71 5.06 -18.31
CA LEU A 104 -9.81 5.46 -19.71
C LEU A 104 -8.43 5.49 -20.34
N ARG A 105 -8.31 4.94 -21.56
CA ARG A 105 -7.07 4.85 -22.32
C ARG A 105 -7.35 5.02 -23.81
N HIS A 106 -6.45 5.68 -24.53
CA HIS A 106 -6.55 5.75 -25.99
C HIS A 106 -5.63 4.69 -26.64
N PRO A 107 -6.08 3.88 -27.61
CA PRO A 107 -5.28 2.83 -28.25
C PRO A 107 -3.98 3.31 -28.89
N SER A 108 -3.95 4.55 -29.40
CA SER A 108 -2.74 5.16 -29.97
C SER A 108 -1.78 5.71 -28.90
N GLN A 109 -2.25 5.90 -27.67
CA GLN A 109 -1.48 6.43 -26.55
C GLN A 109 -1.51 5.45 -25.37
N LYS A 110 -1.12 4.19 -25.61
CA LYS A 110 -1.21 3.09 -24.63
C LYS A 110 -0.53 3.36 -23.29
N GLY A 111 0.42 4.30 -23.25
CA GLY A 111 1.09 4.70 -22.02
C GLY A 111 0.32 5.69 -21.16
N LEU A 112 -0.64 6.44 -21.70
CA LEU A 112 -1.44 7.39 -20.94
C LEU A 112 -2.74 6.74 -20.48
N SER A 113 -3.07 6.90 -19.20
CA SER A 113 -4.37 6.49 -18.66
C SER A 113 -4.92 7.48 -17.66
N LEU A 114 -6.25 7.60 -17.63
CA LEU A 114 -7.00 8.39 -16.66
C LEU A 114 -7.82 7.43 -15.81
N THR A 115 -7.63 7.41 -14.50
CA THR A 115 -8.33 6.52 -13.58
C THR A 115 -9.22 7.34 -12.65
N ALA A 116 -10.45 6.90 -12.41
CA ALA A 116 -11.35 7.52 -11.45
C ALA A 116 -12.06 6.44 -10.62
N GLY A 117 -12.16 6.67 -9.31
CA GLY A 117 -12.78 5.75 -8.36
C GLY A 117 -11.89 5.43 -7.17
N LEU A 118 -12.01 4.22 -6.64
CA LEU A 118 -11.25 3.72 -5.50
C LEU A 118 -10.05 2.89 -5.99
N PHE A 119 -8.84 3.36 -5.70
CA PHE A 119 -7.60 2.74 -6.16
C PHE A 119 -6.46 2.90 -5.14
N ASN A 120 -5.35 2.18 -5.31
CA ASN A 120 -4.16 2.34 -4.46
C ASN A 120 -3.55 3.73 -4.66
N ARG A 121 -3.22 4.41 -3.56
CA ARG A 121 -2.51 5.69 -3.59
C ARG A 121 -1.18 5.52 -4.35
N PRO A 122 -0.86 6.34 -5.37
CA PRO A 122 0.41 6.23 -6.08
C PRO A 122 1.54 6.84 -5.25
N PHE A 123 1.91 6.17 -4.16
CA PHE A 123 2.99 6.61 -3.27
C PHE A 123 3.95 5.47 -3.02
N GLY A 124 5.20 5.63 -3.45
CA GLY A 124 6.24 4.67 -3.11
C GLY A 124 6.14 3.35 -3.85
N TYR A 125 7.03 2.42 -3.49
CA TYR A 125 7.04 1.08 -4.08
C TYR A 125 6.10 0.14 -3.31
N SER A 126 6.20 0.12 -1.99
CA SER A 126 5.50 -0.86 -1.14
C SER A 126 3.98 -0.82 -1.29
N ILE A 127 3.42 0.39 -1.43
CA ILE A 127 1.98 0.59 -1.59
C ILE A 127 1.48 0.07 -2.94
N VAL A 128 2.14 0.47 -4.02
CA VAL A 128 1.71 0.18 -5.39
C VAL A 128 1.94 -1.30 -5.75
N TYR A 129 2.94 -1.93 -5.11
CA TYR A 129 3.25 -3.33 -5.31
C TYR A 129 2.11 -4.26 -4.89
N SER A 130 1.76 -5.20 -5.77
CA SER A 130 0.58 -6.04 -5.58
C SER A 130 0.70 -6.98 -4.39
N SER A 131 -0.41 -7.06 -3.65
CA SER A 131 -0.49 -7.88 -2.45
C SER A 131 -0.31 -9.37 -2.69
N GLY A 132 -0.67 -9.86 -3.88
CA GLY A 132 -0.55 -11.28 -4.24
C GLY A 132 0.86 -11.71 -4.64
N TYR A 133 1.76 -10.75 -4.89
CA TYR A 133 3.14 -11.02 -5.30
C TYR A 133 4.16 -10.65 -4.23
N ARG A 134 3.71 -10.16 -3.06
CA ARG A 134 4.64 -9.76 -2.00
C ARG A 134 5.36 -10.96 -1.42
N ASP A 135 6.66 -10.76 -1.20
CA ASP A 135 7.50 -11.72 -0.49
C ASP A 135 7.04 -11.85 0.98
N PHE A 136 6.68 -10.72 1.60
CA PHE A 136 6.27 -10.67 3.00
C PHE A 136 4.74 -10.64 3.17
N PRO A 137 4.19 -11.32 4.20
CA PRO A 137 2.74 -11.33 4.44
C PRO A 137 2.12 -9.94 4.63
N GLU A 138 2.86 -9.02 5.26
CA GLU A 138 2.45 -7.65 5.54
C GLU A 138 3.41 -6.62 4.93
N ARG A 139 2.94 -5.38 4.78
CA ARG A 139 3.80 -4.24 4.40
C ARG A 139 4.68 -3.83 5.58
N ALA A 140 5.66 -2.97 5.35
CA ALA A 140 6.43 -2.38 6.45
C ALA A 140 5.55 -1.55 7.40
N ARG A 141 5.92 -1.52 8.69
CA ARG A 141 5.16 -0.85 9.76
C ARG A 141 4.78 0.61 9.46
N VAL A 142 5.67 1.35 8.81
CA VAL A 142 5.43 2.75 8.40
C VAL A 142 4.16 2.87 7.53
N PHE A 143 3.99 1.99 6.54
CA PHE A 143 2.82 2.01 5.65
C PHE A 143 1.57 1.46 6.31
N GLN A 144 1.71 0.45 7.17
CA GLN A 144 0.58 -0.05 7.95
C GLN A 144 -0.02 1.02 8.87
N THR A 145 0.82 1.95 9.35
CA THR A 145 0.39 3.04 10.23
C THR A 145 -0.09 4.26 9.44
N LEU A 146 0.69 4.76 8.48
CA LEU A 146 0.38 6.00 7.79
C LEU A 146 -0.63 5.83 6.66
N MET A 147 -0.73 4.65 6.06
CA MET A 147 -1.58 4.38 4.91
C MET A 147 -2.35 3.07 5.10
N PRO A 148 -3.15 2.94 6.16
CA PRO A 148 -3.92 1.72 6.41
C PRO A 148 -4.79 1.39 5.19
N ARG A 149 -4.68 0.15 4.69
CA ARG A 149 -5.39 -0.37 3.49
C ARG A 149 -5.01 0.29 2.16
N GLU A 150 -4.10 1.26 2.18
CA GLU A 150 -3.37 1.84 1.06
C GLU A 150 -4.18 2.51 -0.08
N ARG A 151 -5.51 2.62 0.05
CA ARG A 151 -6.40 3.09 -1.01
C ARG A 151 -7.10 4.37 -0.66
N ASP A 152 -7.47 5.11 -1.69
CA ASP A 152 -8.26 6.33 -1.58
C ASP A 152 -9.18 6.51 -2.77
N LEU A 153 -10.16 7.40 -2.61
CA LEU A 153 -11.13 7.73 -3.65
C LEU A 153 -10.71 9.03 -4.34
N GLY A 154 -10.65 9.03 -5.67
CA GLY A 154 -10.29 10.23 -6.41
C GLY A 154 -10.11 10.01 -7.91
N GLY A 155 -9.21 10.82 -8.49
CA GLY A 155 -8.78 10.72 -9.89
C GLY A 155 -7.26 10.62 -9.99
N MET A 156 -6.75 9.92 -10.99
CA MET A 156 -5.33 9.72 -11.24
C MET A 156 -5.02 9.78 -12.73
N VAL A 157 -3.90 10.43 -13.07
CA VAL A 157 -3.29 10.38 -14.39
C VAL A 157 -2.02 9.55 -14.28
N SER A 158 -1.86 8.56 -15.16
CA SER A 158 -0.67 7.72 -15.24
C SER A 158 -0.05 7.75 -16.62
N TYR A 159 1.28 7.82 -16.68
CA TYR A 159 2.07 7.76 -17.89
C TYR A 159 3.13 6.65 -17.78
N HIS A 160 2.85 5.51 -18.41
CA HIS A 160 3.65 4.30 -18.49
C HIS A 160 3.99 3.98 -19.95
N PRO A 161 4.88 4.74 -20.60
CA PRO A 161 5.19 4.58 -22.02
C PRO A 161 5.76 3.19 -22.35
N GLY A 162 5.62 2.76 -23.60
CA GLY A 162 6.24 1.53 -24.11
C GLY A 162 7.57 1.79 -24.84
N GLY A 163 8.05 0.77 -25.57
CA GLY A 163 9.19 0.90 -26.47
C GLY A 163 10.49 1.27 -25.76
N LYS A 164 11.19 2.29 -26.26
CA LYS A 164 12.50 2.74 -25.73
C LYS A 164 12.41 3.39 -24.35
N VAL A 165 11.23 3.89 -23.94
CA VAL A 165 11.03 4.62 -22.68
C VAL A 165 10.25 3.76 -21.65
N LYS A 166 10.13 2.45 -21.89
CA LYS A 166 9.41 1.51 -21.01
C LYS A 166 9.88 1.45 -19.55
N PHE A 167 11.04 2.04 -19.27
CA PHE A 167 11.57 2.12 -17.93
C PHE A 167 10.87 3.17 -17.07
N LEU A 168 10.22 4.17 -17.67
CA LEU A 168 9.62 5.28 -16.94
C LEU A 168 8.20 4.94 -16.49
N ASN A 169 7.88 5.23 -15.23
CA ASN A 169 6.52 5.28 -14.74
C ASN A 169 6.26 6.57 -13.96
N LEU A 170 5.18 7.26 -14.32
CA LEU A 170 4.75 8.49 -13.66
C LEU A 170 3.28 8.37 -13.30
N ASP A 171 2.95 8.63 -12.04
CA ASP A 171 1.58 8.67 -11.54
C ASP A 171 1.35 9.96 -10.77
N LEU A 172 0.21 10.60 -10.99
CA LEU A 172 -0.25 11.77 -10.24
C LEU A 172 -1.73 11.62 -9.92
N ALA A 173 -2.09 11.61 -8.64
CA ALA A 173 -3.45 11.46 -8.15
C ALA A 173 -3.90 12.63 -7.29
N LEU A 174 -5.18 12.97 -7.42
CA LEU A 174 -5.91 13.88 -6.55
C LEU A 174 -7.01 13.08 -5.85
N VAL A 175 -6.93 12.96 -4.52
CA VAL A 175 -7.79 12.07 -3.73
C VAL A 175 -8.40 12.77 -2.53
N ASN A 176 -9.40 12.15 -1.88
CA ASN A 176 -10.04 12.69 -0.68
C ASN A 176 -9.11 12.73 0.54
N GLY A 177 -8.14 11.81 0.65
CA GLY A 177 -7.17 11.79 1.75
C GLY A 177 -7.67 11.10 3.03
N SER A 178 -8.97 10.80 3.09
CA SER A 178 -9.66 10.10 4.17
C SER A 178 -9.61 8.57 4.04
N GLY A 179 -9.05 8.03 2.94
CA GLY A 179 -8.90 6.60 2.72
C GLY A 179 -10.14 5.89 2.19
N HIS A 180 -10.08 4.57 2.09
CA HIS A 180 -10.98 3.78 1.25
C HIS A 180 -12.46 3.71 1.69
N SER A 181 -12.74 3.87 2.99
CA SER A 181 -14.06 3.64 3.58
C SER A 181 -14.76 4.92 4.01
N ALA A 182 -14.10 6.07 3.85
CA ALA A 182 -14.56 7.34 4.37
C ALA A 182 -15.31 8.15 3.31
N LYS A 183 -16.42 8.77 3.70
CA LYS A 183 -16.95 9.91 2.95
C LYS A 183 -16.05 11.11 3.23
N ASP A 184 -15.79 11.92 2.21
CA ASP A 184 -15.07 13.18 2.36
C ASP A 184 -15.78 14.05 3.40
N TYR A 185 -15.01 14.62 4.32
CA TYR A 185 -15.49 15.39 5.46
C TYR A 185 -14.87 16.80 5.54
N ASP A 186 -13.98 17.18 4.62
CA ASP A 186 -13.31 18.49 4.66
C ASP A 186 -13.21 19.22 3.32
N SER A 187 -13.61 18.58 2.20
CA SER A 187 -13.55 19.14 0.85
C SER A 187 -12.15 19.52 0.36
N LYS A 188 -11.09 19.28 1.14
CA LYS A 188 -9.71 19.40 0.70
C LYS A 188 -9.32 18.11 -0.01
N LYS A 189 -8.36 18.22 -0.91
CA LYS A 189 -7.89 17.09 -1.70
C LYS A 189 -6.40 16.95 -1.50
N ASP A 190 -5.97 15.70 -1.39
CA ASP A 190 -4.60 15.33 -1.23
C ASP A 190 -4.01 15.01 -2.61
N LEU A 191 -2.88 15.64 -2.92
CA LEU A 191 -2.12 15.43 -4.15
C LEU A 191 -1.00 14.43 -3.88
N ILE A 192 -0.97 13.35 -4.64
CA ILE A 192 0.00 12.26 -4.46
C ILE A 192 0.69 12.02 -5.79
N GLY A 193 2.02 12.01 -5.79
CA GLY A 193 2.82 11.75 -6.99
C GLY A 193 3.86 10.65 -6.77
N ASN A 194 4.10 9.88 -7.82
CA ASN A 194 5.14 8.86 -7.85
C ASN A 194 5.85 8.86 -9.20
N LEU A 195 7.19 8.90 -9.15
CA LEU A 195 8.09 8.77 -10.29
C LEU A 195 8.97 7.56 -10.06
N ALA A 196 8.88 6.56 -10.93
CA ALA A 196 9.65 5.33 -10.83
C ALA A 196 10.34 4.98 -12.14
N PHE A 197 11.54 4.44 -12.02
CA PHE A 197 12.37 3.91 -13.11
C PHE A 197 12.53 2.41 -12.90
N LYS A 198 12.25 1.61 -13.93
CA LYS A 198 12.32 0.14 -13.89
C LYS A 198 13.11 -0.40 -15.08
N PHE A 199 14.21 -1.08 -14.80
CA PHE A 199 15.09 -1.67 -15.79
C PHE A 199 15.06 -3.18 -15.63
N ASP A 200 14.26 -3.86 -16.45
CA ASP A 200 13.96 -5.28 -16.26
C ASP A 200 14.92 -6.24 -17.00
N SER A 201 16.02 -5.76 -17.58
CA SER A 201 16.88 -6.59 -18.44
C SER A 201 18.32 -6.06 -18.54
N LEU A 202 18.93 -5.71 -17.42
CA LEU A 202 20.36 -5.34 -17.37
C LEU A 202 21.23 -6.60 -17.21
N ALA A 203 22.52 -6.49 -17.52
CA ALA A 203 23.51 -7.56 -17.38
C ALA A 203 23.02 -8.92 -17.92
N ASP A 204 22.74 -8.99 -19.23
CA ASP A 204 22.21 -10.18 -19.91
C ASP A 204 20.92 -10.74 -19.28
N LYS A 205 20.02 -9.83 -18.88
CA LYS A 205 18.73 -10.13 -18.24
C LYS A 205 18.82 -10.72 -16.84
N LYS A 206 20.01 -10.71 -16.23
CA LYS A 206 20.20 -11.19 -14.85
C LYS A 206 19.90 -10.13 -13.81
N LEU A 207 20.02 -8.85 -14.17
CA LEU A 207 19.84 -7.74 -13.23
C LEU A 207 18.56 -6.97 -13.55
N HIS A 208 17.70 -6.87 -12.55
CA HIS A 208 16.56 -5.95 -12.54
C HIS A 208 16.82 -4.83 -11.52
N LEU A 209 16.65 -3.59 -11.96
CA LEU A 209 16.85 -2.41 -11.13
C LEU A 209 15.60 -1.54 -11.17
N GLY A 210 15.02 -1.29 -10.01
CA GLY A 210 13.93 -0.35 -9.80
C GLY A 210 14.36 0.73 -8.83
N PHE A 211 14.04 1.99 -9.09
CA PHE A 211 14.17 3.05 -8.10
C PHE A 211 13.18 4.17 -8.38
N GLY A 212 12.86 4.97 -7.38
CA GLY A 212 11.90 6.05 -7.56
C GLY A 212 11.79 6.96 -6.36
N GLY A 213 11.00 8.01 -6.56
CA GLY A 213 10.64 8.98 -5.53
C GLY A 213 9.15 9.28 -5.57
N SER A 214 8.59 9.58 -4.42
CA SER A 214 7.17 9.94 -4.28
C SER A 214 6.98 11.10 -3.32
N PHE A 215 5.89 11.82 -3.51
CA PHE A 215 5.44 12.83 -2.57
C PHE A 215 3.95 12.67 -2.27
N TYR A 216 3.56 13.12 -1.09
CA TYR A 216 2.18 13.24 -0.65
C TYR A 216 2.02 14.66 -0.10
N LYS A 217 1.06 15.42 -0.62
CA LYS A 217 0.74 16.77 -0.14
C LYS A 217 -0.74 16.84 0.15
N GLY A 218 -1.08 16.96 1.42
CA GLY A 218 -2.46 16.91 1.88
C GLY A 218 -2.67 17.62 3.20
N SER A 219 -3.84 17.40 3.78
CA SER A 219 -4.18 17.97 5.08
C SER A 219 -5.20 17.15 5.85
N VAL A 220 -5.34 17.48 7.13
CA VAL A 220 -6.45 17.04 7.97
C VAL A 220 -7.12 18.28 8.52
N ARG A 221 -8.44 18.39 8.34
CA ARG A 221 -9.22 19.46 8.97
C ARG A 221 -9.19 19.33 10.49
N ASN A 222 -8.87 20.42 11.17
CA ASN A 222 -8.96 20.54 12.62
C ASN A 222 -10.42 20.77 13.03
N ASP A 223 -10.95 19.98 13.97
CA ASP A 223 -12.34 20.11 14.43
C ASP A 223 -12.47 20.84 15.78
N THR A 224 -11.35 21.37 16.29
CA THR A 224 -11.29 22.08 17.56
C THR A 224 -10.63 23.44 17.38
N LYS A 225 -10.65 24.26 18.44
CA LYS A 225 -9.97 25.57 18.47
C LYS A 225 -8.47 25.46 18.72
N THR A 226 -7.98 24.26 19.06
CA THR A 226 -6.59 24.03 19.47
C THR A 226 -5.92 22.98 18.59
N TYR A 227 -4.70 23.25 18.16
CA TYR A 227 -3.83 22.23 17.58
C TYR A 227 -2.41 22.41 18.11
N TYR A 228 -1.60 21.37 17.94
CA TYR A 228 -0.27 21.29 18.53
C TYR A 228 0.80 21.12 17.45
N THR A 229 1.90 21.88 17.56
CA THR A 229 3.09 21.72 16.71
C THR A 229 4.29 21.29 17.54
N PRO A 230 5.20 20.46 16.99
CA PRO A 230 6.33 19.95 17.75
C PRO A 230 7.36 21.05 18.01
N ASN A 231 7.96 21.04 19.19
CA ASN A 231 9.09 21.88 19.59
C ASN A 231 10.21 21.00 20.22
N SER A 232 11.31 21.59 20.69
CA SER A 232 12.44 20.83 21.23
C SER A 232 12.09 20.00 22.48
N ASN A 233 11.06 20.41 23.23
CA ASN A 233 10.71 19.84 24.53
C ASN A 233 9.31 19.21 24.54
N GLY A 234 8.71 18.97 23.37
CA GLY A 234 7.34 18.43 23.26
C GLY A 234 6.53 19.18 22.21
N TYR A 235 5.42 19.81 22.63
CA TYR A 235 4.47 20.46 21.74
C TYR A 235 4.07 21.84 22.24
N THR A 236 3.85 22.76 21.30
CA THR A 236 3.26 24.08 21.54
C THR A 236 1.80 24.05 21.12
N ALA A 237 0.91 24.45 22.03
CA ALA A 237 -0.52 24.63 21.75
C ALA A 237 -0.76 25.95 21.00
N HIS A 238 -1.58 25.91 19.96
CA HIS A 238 -2.08 27.07 19.24
C HIS A 238 -3.59 27.11 19.39
N THR A 239 -4.13 28.03 20.20
CA THR A 239 -5.56 28.13 20.50
C THR A 239 -6.12 29.43 19.96
N SER A 240 -7.15 29.35 19.11
CA SER A 240 -7.84 30.48 18.49
C SER A 240 -9.17 30.04 17.91
N ASP A 241 -10.17 30.91 17.86
CA ASP A 241 -11.47 30.58 17.25
C ASP A 241 -11.33 30.26 15.74
N GLU A 242 -10.34 30.86 15.07
CA GLU A 242 -10.05 30.68 13.65
C GLU A 242 -9.35 29.34 13.33
N ASN A 243 -8.96 28.57 14.35
CA ASN A 243 -8.32 27.27 14.14
C ASN A 243 -9.33 26.15 13.87
N GLU A 244 -10.61 26.34 14.19
CA GLU A 244 -11.66 25.39 13.84
C GLU A 244 -11.87 25.39 12.33
N GLY A 245 -11.83 24.21 11.70
CA GLY A 245 -11.85 24.07 10.24
C GLY A 245 -10.50 24.28 9.55
N LYS A 246 -9.43 24.65 10.29
CA LYS A 246 -8.09 24.84 9.73
C LYS A 246 -7.54 23.53 9.17
N ALA A 247 -6.95 23.60 7.98
CA ALA A 247 -6.28 22.46 7.35
C ALA A 247 -4.86 22.30 7.91
N ILE A 248 -4.62 21.27 8.72
CA ILE A 248 -3.29 20.94 9.28
C ILE A 248 -2.54 20.05 8.29
N GLY A 249 -1.31 20.42 7.95
CA GLY A 249 -0.55 19.80 6.86
C GLY A 249 -0.21 18.33 7.10
N ARG A 250 -0.40 17.51 6.06
CA ARG A 250 0.05 16.12 5.94
C ARG A 250 0.94 16.02 4.71
N ASN A 251 2.26 15.95 4.92
CA ASN A 251 3.22 16.00 3.83
C ASN A 251 4.23 14.89 3.95
N TYR A 252 4.37 14.04 2.94
CA TYR A 252 5.32 12.93 2.93
C TYR A 252 6.24 12.99 1.72
N TYR A 253 7.47 12.50 1.90
CA TYR A 253 8.45 12.31 0.85
C TYR A 253 9.02 10.91 0.98
N GLY A 254 9.12 10.20 -0.14
CA GLY A 254 9.61 8.82 -0.18
C GLY A 254 10.68 8.64 -1.25
N ALA A 255 11.65 7.78 -0.98
CA ALA A 255 12.62 7.30 -1.94
C ALA A 255 12.78 5.78 -1.80
N ASN A 256 12.82 5.06 -2.93
CA ASN A 256 12.87 3.60 -2.93
C ASN A 256 13.90 3.05 -3.92
N LEU A 257 14.39 1.85 -3.61
CA LEU A 257 15.32 1.07 -4.42
C LEU A 257 14.92 -0.41 -4.38
N GLN A 258 14.97 -1.05 -5.53
CA GLN A 258 14.77 -2.49 -5.72
C GLN A 258 15.88 -3.01 -6.62
N VAL A 259 16.63 -3.99 -6.14
CA VAL A 259 17.65 -4.69 -6.90
C VAL A 259 17.30 -6.15 -6.88
N GLU A 260 17.23 -6.78 -8.05
CA GLU A 260 17.06 -8.22 -8.18
C GLU A 260 18.12 -8.77 -9.12
N PHE A 261 18.79 -9.83 -8.68
CA PHE A 261 19.88 -10.44 -9.43
C PHE A 261 19.71 -11.95 -9.49
N ASP A 262 19.64 -12.50 -10.70
CA ASP A 262 19.66 -13.95 -10.96
C ASP A 262 21.11 -14.42 -11.07
N ASN A 263 21.51 -15.26 -10.12
CA ASN A 263 22.83 -15.88 -10.07
C ASN A 263 22.74 -17.41 -10.16
N SER A 264 23.88 -18.09 -10.12
CA SER A 264 23.95 -19.55 -10.21
C SER A 264 23.24 -20.26 -9.05
N PHE A 265 23.17 -19.62 -7.88
CA PHE A 265 22.52 -20.15 -6.68
C PHE A 265 21.02 -19.88 -6.63
N GLY A 266 20.54 -18.88 -7.37
CA GLY A 266 19.12 -18.52 -7.45
C GLY A 266 18.94 -17.01 -7.46
N LYS A 267 17.69 -16.58 -7.50
CA LYS A 267 17.32 -15.16 -7.46
C LYS A 267 17.57 -14.55 -6.08
N SER A 268 18.35 -13.48 -6.04
CA SER A 268 18.51 -12.62 -4.85
C SER A 268 17.76 -11.31 -5.09
N SER A 269 16.99 -10.83 -4.11
CA SER A 269 16.35 -9.51 -4.18
C SER A 269 16.62 -8.69 -2.92
N PHE A 270 16.90 -7.41 -3.11
CA PHE A 270 16.96 -6.41 -2.07
C PHE A 270 16.00 -5.27 -2.40
N LYS A 271 15.09 -4.98 -1.48
CA LYS A 271 14.08 -3.92 -1.62
C LYS A 271 14.12 -3.04 -0.39
N THR A 272 14.17 -1.73 -0.59
CA THR A 272 14.16 -0.74 0.48
C THR A 272 13.35 0.48 0.08
N GLU A 273 12.79 1.13 1.08
CA GLU A 273 12.09 2.39 0.94
C GLU A 273 12.25 3.20 2.22
N TYR A 274 12.61 4.47 2.06
CA TYR A 274 12.67 5.46 3.15
C TYR A 274 11.55 6.47 2.94
N VAL A 275 10.83 6.80 4.00
CA VAL A 275 9.75 7.79 3.99
C VAL A 275 9.89 8.71 5.18
N ALA A 276 9.71 10.01 4.99
CA ALA A 276 9.70 10.99 6.05
C ALA A 276 8.68 12.10 5.78
N GLY A 277 8.28 12.80 6.83
CA GLY A 277 7.38 13.94 6.68
C GLY A 277 6.61 14.31 7.94
N ASP A 278 5.47 14.95 7.72
CA ASP A 278 4.53 15.42 8.73
C ASP A 278 3.20 14.66 8.61
N GLN A 279 2.73 14.12 9.72
CA GLN A 279 1.42 13.47 9.84
C GLN A 279 0.66 14.07 11.02
N PRO A 280 -0.53 14.65 10.83
CA PRO A 280 -1.43 14.97 11.92
C PRO A 280 -1.87 13.68 12.63
N GLY A 281 -1.73 13.67 13.95
CA GLY A 281 -2.19 12.61 14.85
C GLY A 281 -3.05 13.20 15.97
N VAL A 282 -3.50 12.34 16.89
CA VAL A 282 -4.24 12.71 18.11
C VAL A 282 -3.52 12.20 19.34
N ALA A 283 -3.73 12.80 20.50
CA ALA A 283 -3.12 12.34 21.75
C ALA A 283 -3.45 10.87 22.04
N GLY A 284 -2.49 10.14 22.61
CA GLY A 284 -2.74 8.80 23.13
C GLY A 284 -3.69 8.86 24.32
N GLY A 285 -4.54 7.85 24.46
CA GLY A 285 -5.53 7.79 25.53
C GLY A 285 -5.92 6.36 25.87
N VAL A 286 -6.94 6.21 26.72
CA VAL A 286 -7.47 4.89 27.12
C VAL A 286 -7.97 4.11 25.90
N ASP A 287 -8.62 4.79 24.95
CA ASP A 287 -9.19 4.19 23.74
C ASP A 287 -8.30 4.32 22.49
N ILE A 288 -7.27 5.18 22.54
CA ILE A 288 -6.36 5.44 21.42
C ILE A 288 -4.94 5.01 21.81
N LYS A 289 -4.59 3.76 21.47
CA LYS A 289 -3.32 3.15 21.85
C LYS A 289 -2.36 2.98 20.68
N GLY A 290 -1.06 3.00 20.99
CA GLY A 290 0.00 2.65 20.04
C GLY A 290 -0.12 3.37 18.68
N PRO A 291 -0.13 2.63 17.55
CA PRO A 291 -0.09 3.25 16.22
C PRO A 291 -1.37 4.03 15.86
N TYR A 292 -2.49 3.80 16.56
CA TYR A 292 -3.76 4.48 16.28
C TYR A 292 -3.68 5.99 16.47
N ALA A 293 -2.83 6.45 17.39
CA ALA A 293 -2.64 7.87 17.65
C ALA A 293 -2.07 8.61 16.43
N SER A 294 -1.26 7.95 15.61
CA SER A 294 -0.55 8.55 14.45
C SER A 294 -1.07 8.03 13.11
N ARG A 295 -2.15 7.24 13.11
CA ARG A 295 -2.71 6.63 11.90
C ARG A 295 -3.47 7.67 11.07
N SER A 296 -3.46 7.51 9.75
CA SER A 296 -4.34 8.33 8.90
C SER A 296 -5.81 8.06 9.21
N PHE A 297 -6.57 9.14 9.37
CA PHE A 297 -7.95 9.10 9.82
C PHE A 297 -8.92 8.70 8.70
N THR A 298 -9.88 7.85 9.04
CA THR A 298 -11.00 7.46 8.17
C THR A 298 -12.30 8.17 8.53
N THR A 299 -12.26 9.03 9.53
CA THR A 299 -13.35 9.87 10.02
C THR A 299 -12.73 11.16 10.56
N GLN A 300 -13.47 12.26 10.54
CA GLN A 300 -13.03 13.52 11.15
C GLN A 300 -12.59 13.27 12.61
N PRO A 301 -11.33 13.57 12.99
CA PRO A 301 -10.91 13.52 14.38
C PRO A 301 -11.70 14.52 15.22
N THR A 302 -12.19 14.09 16.38
CA THR A 302 -13.00 14.90 17.32
C THR A 302 -12.16 15.53 18.44
N THR A 303 -10.85 15.33 18.43
CA THR A 303 -9.91 15.82 19.44
C THR A 303 -8.83 16.65 18.78
N ASP A 304 -8.11 17.44 19.58
CA ASP A 304 -7.04 18.31 19.10
C ASP A 304 -6.01 17.55 18.27
N LEU A 305 -5.64 18.13 17.13
CA LEU A 305 -4.62 17.57 16.25
C LEU A 305 -3.21 17.91 16.74
N TYR A 306 -2.32 16.93 16.64
CA TYR A 306 -0.89 17.05 16.89
C TYR A 306 -0.16 16.84 15.57
N GLN A 307 0.53 17.86 15.06
CA GLN A 307 1.39 17.69 13.90
C GLN A 307 2.64 16.91 14.30
N ARG A 308 2.85 15.72 13.73
CA ARG A 308 3.97 14.85 14.09
C ARG A 308 4.96 14.72 12.95
N LYS A 309 6.23 14.96 13.25
CA LYS A 309 7.31 14.58 12.36
C LYS A 309 7.56 13.08 12.48
N PHE A 310 7.74 12.41 11.35
CA PHE A 310 8.12 11.01 11.33
C PHE A 310 9.19 10.76 10.27
N ASN A 311 9.90 9.67 10.45
CA ASN A 311 10.60 8.98 9.38
C ASN A 311 10.50 7.47 9.62
N GLY A 312 10.63 6.69 8.56
CA GLY A 312 10.60 5.25 8.65
C GLY A 312 11.19 4.63 7.40
N TYR A 313 11.67 3.40 7.54
CA TYR A 313 12.23 2.65 6.42
C TYR A 313 12.08 1.15 6.63
N TYR A 314 12.29 0.41 5.55
CA TYR A 314 12.42 -1.04 5.61
C TYR A 314 13.57 -1.53 4.75
N LEU A 315 14.16 -2.63 5.16
CA LEU A 315 15.18 -3.40 4.44
C LEU A 315 14.63 -4.81 4.28
N TRP A 316 14.36 -5.21 3.04
CA TRP A 316 13.84 -6.52 2.69
C TRP A 316 14.84 -7.23 1.80
N PHE A 317 15.29 -8.40 2.25
CA PHE A 317 16.17 -9.27 1.50
C PHE A 317 15.50 -10.63 1.28
N THR A 318 15.57 -11.13 0.05
CA THR A 318 15.13 -12.48 -0.30
C THR A 318 16.20 -13.21 -1.09
N GLN A 319 16.29 -14.52 -0.87
CA GLN A 319 17.21 -15.41 -1.57
C GLN A 319 16.52 -16.72 -1.91
N GLU A 320 16.37 -17.01 -3.19
CA GLU A 320 16.01 -18.34 -3.65
C GLU A 320 17.17 -19.32 -3.41
N ILE A 321 16.89 -20.47 -2.82
CA ILE A 321 17.90 -21.45 -2.44
C ILE A 321 18.07 -22.46 -3.56
N ALA A 322 19.27 -22.51 -4.16
CA ALA A 322 19.68 -23.50 -5.15
C ALA A 322 18.68 -23.75 -6.30
N LYS A 323 17.95 -22.70 -6.74
CA LYS A 323 16.91 -22.78 -7.79
C LYS A 323 15.79 -23.79 -7.50
N THR A 324 15.54 -24.05 -6.23
CA THR A 324 14.50 -25.00 -5.77
C THR A 324 13.10 -24.41 -5.77
N GLY A 325 12.96 -23.09 -5.97
CA GLY A 325 11.74 -22.34 -5.71
C GLY A 325 11.48 -22.05 -4.23
N ILE A 326 12.31 -22.54 -3.30
CA ILE A 326 12.26 -22.18 -1.89
C ILE A 326 13.03 -20.88 -1.69
N THR A 327 12.39 -19.89 -1.06
CA THR A 327 12.98 -18.57 -0.80
C THR A 327 13.16 -18.34 0.69
N ALA A 328 14.36 -17.94 1.10
CA ALA A 328 14.63 -17.39 2.43
C ALA A 328 14.33 -15.88 2.42
N LEU A 329 13.74 -15.38 3.51
CA LEU A 329 13.30 -13.99 3.63
C LEU A 329 13.80 -13.38 4.94
N ILE A 330 14.34 -12.16 4.85
CA ILE A 330 14.75 -11.35 5.99
C ILE A 330 14.14 -9.96 5.83
N ALA A 331 13.45 -9.49 6.87
CA ALA A 331 12.92 -8.14 6.92
C ALA A 331 13.37 -7.43 8.19
N TYR A 332 13.72 -6.16 8.04
CA TYR A 332 13.94 -5.22 9.12
C TYR A 332 13.18 -3.94 8.79
N ASP A 333 12.37 -3.42 9.71
CA ASP A 333 11.66 -2.16 9.51
C ASP A 333 11.66 -1.30 10.77
N VAL A 334 11.63 0.02 10.55
CA VAL A 334 11.65 1.05 11.59
C VAL A 334 10.54 2.05 11.31
N TYR A 335 9.75 2.30 12.35
CA TYR A 335 8.75 3.37 12.43
C TYR A 335 8.49 3.70 13.90
#